data_AF-A0ABD2P6G7-F1
#
_entry.id   AF-A0ABD2P6G7-F1
#
_cell.length_a   1.000
_cell.length_b   1.000
_cell.length_c   1.000
_cell.angle_alpha   90.00
_cell.angle_beta   90.00
_cell.angle_gamma   90.00
#
_symmetry.space_group_name_H-M   'P 1'
#
loop_
_entity.id
_entity.type
_entity.pdbx_description
1 polymer ?
#
loop_
_entity_poly.entity_id
_entity_poly.type
_entity_poly.pdbx_seq_one_letter_code
_entity_poly.pdbx_strand_id
1 'polypeptide(L)'
;MNEPKPIYEIDNLAEEYGHEVLRRPPYHYYRDHAGKEGSSAKQSLSVWKEALQKITPEVWSKTIEHTEKEIQYWWERELHFDLENVPPLIINMDENDSDSETFLDELSE
;
A
#
# COMPACT_ATOMS: atom_id res chain seq x y z
N MET A 1 -22.93 7.79 7.09
CA MET A 1 -23.70 7.30 5.93
C MET A 1 -22.70 6.99 4.83
N ASN A 2 -22.70 5.78 4.28
CA ASN A 2 -21.78 5.43 3.19
C ASN A 2 -22.41 5.89 1.87
N GLU A 3 -21.71 6.72 1.12
CA GLU A 3 -22.13 7.11 -0.23
C GLU A 3 -22.14 5.87 -1.16
N PRO A 4 -23.07 5.80 -2.13
CA PRO A 4 -23.08 4.71 -3.09
C PRO A 4 -21.78 4.73 -3.89
N LYS A 5 -21.13 3.57 -4.01
CA LYS A 5 -19.87 3.43 -4.76
C LYS A 5 -20.11 3.82 -6.22
N PRO A 6 -19.22 4.63 -6.84
CA PRO A 6 -19.32 4.94 -8.25
C PRO A 6 -19.18 3.65 -9.09
N ILE A 7 -20.08 3.50 -10.06
CA ILE A 7 -20.02 2.44 -11.07
C ILE A 7 -19.25 3.00 -12.25
N TYR A 8 -18.18 2.32 -12.68
CA TYR A 8 -17.39 2.73 -13.84
C TYR A 8 -17.76 1.86 -15.04
N GLU A 9 -17.83 2.45 -16.23
CA GLU A 9 -18.16 1.73 -17.46
C GLU A 9 -17.18 0.56 -17.72
N ILE A 10 -15.93 0.70 -17.29
CA ILE A 10 -14.91 -0.35 -17.40
C ILE A 10 -15.22 -1.58 -16.56
N ASP A 11 -16.00 -1.44 -15.48
CA ASP A 11 -16.39 -2.60 -14.66
C ASP A 11 -17.39 -3.47 -15.39
N ASN A 12 -18.36 -2.85 -16.06
CA ASN A 12 -19.33 -3.56 -16.88
C ASN A 12 -18.62 -4.29 -18.03
N LEU A 13 -17.66 -3.62 -18.67
CA LEU A 13 -16.85 -4.24 -19.72
C LEU A 13 -16.05 -5.42 -19.17
N ALA A 14 -15.41 -5.29 -18.00
CA ALA A 14 -14.68 -6.40 -17.39
C ALA A 14 -15.62 -7.58 -17.08
N GLU A 15 -16.81 -7.30 -16.56
CA GLU A 15 -17.84 -8.30 -16.24
C GLU A 15 -18.35 -9.03 -17.48
N GLU A 16 -18.55 -8.32 -18.60
CA GLU A 16 -18.93 -8.92 -19.91
C GLU A 16 -17.93 -9.97 -20.39
N TYR A 17 -16.64 -9.83 -20.05
CA TYR A 17 -15.58 -10.80 -20.36
C TYR A 17 -15.32 -11.79 -19.22
N GLY A 18 -16.15 -11.80 -18.18
CA GLY A 18 -16.05 -12.73 -17.05
C GLY A 18 -14.96 -12.38 -16.03
N HIS A 19 -14.55 -11.11 -15.96
CA HIS A 19 -13.57 -10.63 -14.99
C HIS A 19 -14.23 -9.90 -13.82
N GLU A 20 -13.78 -10.21 -12.60
CA GLU A 20 -14.17 -9.49 -11.39
C GLU A 20 -13.17 -8.34 -11.12
N VAL A 21 -13.69 -7.14 -10.85
CA VAL A 21 -12.87 -5.96 -10.56
C VAL A 21 -12.63 -5.82 -9.06
N LEU A 22 -11.39 -6.05 -8.63
CA LEU A 22 -10.95 -5.76 -7.26
C LEU A 22 -10.63 -4.28 -7.09
N ARG A 23 -11.26 -3.64 -6.09
CA ARG A 23 -11.00 -2.23 -5.76
C ARG A 23 -9.87 -2.10 -4.77
N ARG A 24 -8.95 -1.18 -5.06
CA ARG A 24 -7.89 -0.79 -4.12
C ARG A 24 -8.43 0.23 -3.12
N PRO A 25 -7.95 0.22 -1.86
CA PRO A 25 -8.32 1.27 -0.93
C PRO A 25 -7.79 2.63 -1.43
N PRO A 26 -8.46 3.74 -1.08
CA PRO A 26 -8.02 5.08 -1.44
C PRO A 26 -6.57 5.34 -1.03
N TYR A 27 -5.82 6.12 -1.82
CA TYR A 27 -4.45 6.56 -1.54
C TYR A 27 -3.33 5.51 -1.50
N HIS A 28 -3.60 4.25 -1.82
CA HIS A 28 -2.51 3.30 -2.07
C HIS A 28 -1.96 3.52 -3.49
N TYR A 29 -0.77 4.09 -3.61
CA TYR A 29 -0.10 4.38 -4.88
C TYR A 29 1.18 3.53 -5.02
N TYR A 30 1.27 2.68 -6.05
CA TYR A 30 2.52 1.99 -6.40
C TYR A 30 3.39 2.96 -7.20
N ARG A 31 4.27 3.70 -6.51
CA ARG A 31 5.17 4.69 -7.12
C ARG A 31 6.40 4.07 -7.80
N ASP A 32 6.72 2.81 -7.52
CA ASP A 32 8.09 2.34 -7.73
C ASP A 32 8.36 1.72 -9.11
N HIS A 33 7.36 1.67 -9.99
CA HIS A 33 7.51 1.11 -11.35
C HIS A 33 7.24 2.09 -12.49
N ALA A 34 6.76 3.30 -12.17
CA ALA A 34 6.75 4.39 -13.14
C ALA A 34 8.18 4.92 -13.24
N GLY A 35 8.93 4.45 -14.24
CA GLY A 35 10.33 4.82 -14.44
C GLY A 35 10.56 6.32 -14.32
N LYS A 36 11.70 6.70 -13.73
CA LYS A 36 12.14 8.11 -13.61
C LYS A 36 11.89 8.85 -14.93
N GLU A 37 11.34 10.06 -14.80
CA GLU A 37 11.09 10.98 -15.91
C GLU A 37 12.21 10.97 -16.95
N GLY A 38 11.85 10.84 -18.23
CA GLY A 38 12.78 11.04 -19.36
C GLY A 38 12.91 9.89 -20.38
N SER A 39 12.09 8.85 -20.34
CA SER A 39 12.11 7.82 -21.39
C SER A 39 11.20 8.20 -22.56
N SER A 40 11.77 8.45 -23.73
CA SER A 40 11.01 8.56 -24.98
C SER A 40 10.16 7.30 -25.19
N ALA A 41 9.05 7.40 -25.94
CA ALA A 41 8.18 6.25 -26.24
C ALA A 41 8.95 5.03 -26.79
N LYS A 42 10.04 5.26 -27.54
CA LYS A 42 10.93 4.21 -28.04
C LYS A 42 11.71 3.49 -26.92
N GLN A 43 12.19 4.23 -25.93
CA GLN A 43 12.89 3.65 -24.78
C GLN A 43 11.91 2.85 -23.92
N SER A 44 10.71 3.38 -23.65
CA SER A 44 9.67 2.64 -22.94
C SER A 44 9.33 1.33 -23.66
N LEU A 45 9.13 1.35 -24.98
CA LEU A 45 8.89 0.14 -25.77
C LEU A 45 10.04 -0.87 -25.68
N SER A 46 11.28 -0.41 -25.67
CA SER A 46 12.46 -1.29 -25.54
C SER A 46 12.47 -1.98 -24.17
N VAL A 47 12.24 -1.22 -23.10
CA VAL A 47 12.19 -1.75 -21.72
C VAL A 47 11.04 -2.75 -21.58
N TRP A 48 9.87 -2.44 -22.15
CA TRP A 48 8.72 -3.35 -22.16
C TRP A 48 9.02 -4.67 -22.88
N LYS A 49 9.67 -4.61 -24.05
CA LYS A 49 10.06 -5.82 -24.79
C LYS A 49 11.07 -6.66 -24.00
N GLU A 50 12.05 -6.03 -23.38
CA GLU A 50 13.02 -6.72 -22.53
C GLU A 50 12.35 -7.39 -21.32
N ALA A 51 11.41 -6.71 -20.66
CA ALA A 51 10.64 -7.26 -19.55
C ALA A 51 9.82 -8.49 -19.98
N LEU A 52 9.12 -8.40 -21.11
CA LEU A 52 8.34 -9.50 -21.68
C LEU A 52 9.19 -10.72 -22.08
N GLN A 53 10.47 -10.54 -22.38
CA GLN A 53 11.38 -11.65 -22.66
C GLN A 53 11.87 -12.36 -21.39
N LYS A 54 11.89 -11.65 -20.25
CA LYS A 54 12.39 -12.18 -18.97
C LYS A 54 11.28 -12.82 -18.13
N ILE A 55 10.03 -12.41 -18.33
CA ILE A 55 8.91 -12.96 -17.58
C ILE A 55 8.64 -14.40 -18.01
N THR A 56 8.78 -15.33 -17.08
CA THR A 56 8.37 -16.73 -17.26
C THR A 56 7.18 -17.04 -16.35
N PRO A 57 6.41 -18.12 -16.60
CA PRO A 57 5.34 -18.54 -15.71
C PRO A 57 5.80 -18.72 -14.26
N GLU A 58 7.03 -19.20 -14.04
CA GLU A 58 7.60 -19.40 -12.71
C GLU A 58 7.94 -18.07 -12.02
N VAL A 59 8.49 -17.11 -12.76
CA VAL A 59 8.74 -15.76 -12.24
C VAL A 59 7.42 -15.10 -11.87
N TRP A 60 6.40 -15.21 -12.73
CA TRP A 60 5.07 -14.68 -12.47
C TRP A 60 4.44 -15.32 -11.22
N SER A 61 4.47 -16.65 -11.10
CA SER A 61 3.96 -17.37 -9.93
C SER A 61 4.59 -16.86 -8.64
N LYS A 62 5.93 -16.70 -8.62
CA LYS A 62 6.64 -16.16 -7.45
C LYS A 62 6.21 -14.75 -7.09
N THR A 63 5.92 -13.90 -8.08
CA THR A 63 5.42 -12.53 -7.84
C THR A 63 4.02 -12.56 -7.22
N ILE A 64 3.14 -13.45 -7.68
CA ILE A 64 1.81 -13.63 -7.08
C ILE A 64 1.93 -14.13 -5.65
N GLU A 65 2.71 -15.19 -5.41
CA GLU A 65 2.94 -15.74 -4.07
C GLU A 65 3.52 -14.70 -3.09
N HIS A 66 4.44 -13.86 -3.55
CA HIS A 66 4.97 -12.77 -2.74
C HIS A 66 3.89 -11.74 -2.39
N THR A 67 3.06 -11.36 -3.37
CA THR A 67 1.97 -10.41 -3.16
C THR A 67 0.95 -10.93 -2.15
N GLU A 68 0.57 -12.20 -2.24
CA GLU A 68 -0.34 -12.86 -1.29
C GLU A 68 0.23 -12.86 0.13
N LYS A 69 1.52 -13.19 0.28
CA LYS A 69 2.21 -13.16 1.57
C LYS A 69 2.24 -11.76 2.19
N GLU A 70 2.49 -10.73 1.39
CA GLU A 70 2.43 -9.35 1.87
C GLU A 70 1.02 -9.02 2.36
N ILE A 71 -0.02 -9.28 1.55
CA ILE A 71 -1.41 -9.00 1.95
C ILE A 71 -1.74 -9.69 3.28
N GLN A 72 -1.37 -10.95 3.44
CA GLN A 72 -1.59 -11.70 4.68
C GLN A 72 -0.81 -11.11 5.86
N TYR A 73 0.46 -10.76 5.66
CA TYR A 73 1.29 -10.14 6.70
C TYR A 73 0.68 -8.82 7.22
N TRP A 74 0.26 -7.94 6.30
CA TRP A 74 -0.36 -6.67 6.69
C TRP A 74 -1.70 -6.90 7.40
N TRP A 75 -2.52 -7.84 6.93
CA TRP A 75 -3.76 -8.21 7.58
C TRP A 75 -3.55 -8.72 9.01
N GLU A 76 -2.63 -9.68 9.21
CA GLU A 76 -2.32 -10.23 10.53
C GLU A 76 -1.79 -9.16 11.47
N ARG A 77 -0.94 -8.25 10.98
CA ARG A 77 -0.40 -7.16 11.78
C ARG A 77 -1.48 -6.15 12.18
N GLU A 78 -2.37 -5.76 11.27
CA GLU A 78 -3.45 -4.81 11.55
C GLU A 78 -4.45 -5.40 12.56
N LEU A 79 -4.74 -6.69 12.47
CA LEU A 79 -5.63 -7.40 13.39
C LEU A 79 -5.20 -7.25 14.87
N HIS A 80 -3.90 -7.15 15.15
CA HIS A 80 -3.40 -6.93 16.51
C HIS A 80 -3.76 -5.53 17.04
N PHE A 81 -3.79 -4.49 16.20
CA PHE A 81 -4.16 -3.15 16.61
C PHE A 81 -5.66 -3.03 16.95
N ASP A 82 -6.52 -3.77 16.25
CA ASP A 82 -7.97 -3.78 16.53
C ASP A 82 -8.35 -4.64 17.76
N LEU A 83 -7.50 -5.62 18.12
CA LEU A 83 -7.73 -6.54 19.24
C LEU A 83 -7.07 -6.12 20.55
N GLU A 84 -6.05 -5.27 20.51
CA GLU A 84 -5.47 -4.71 21.73
C GLU A 84 -6.51 -3.78 22.39
N ASN A 85 -6.84 -4.06 23.67
CA ASN A 85 -7.61 -3.14 24.50
C ASN A 85 -6.78 -1.88 24.71
N VAL A 86 -6.83 -0.97 23.74
CA VAL A 86 -6.16 0.33 23.81
C VAL A 86 -6.74 1.05 25.04
N PRO A 87 -5.91 1.33 26.07
CA PRO A 87 -6.39 2.03 27.24
C PRO A 87 -6.87 3.43 26.83
N PRO A 88 -7.89 3.97 27.51
CA PRO A 88 -8.43 5.27 27.16
C PRO A 88 -7.34 6.34 27.22
N LEU A 89 -7.27 7.19 26.18
CA LEU A 89 -6.43 8.38 26.19
C LEU A 89 -7.01 9.38 27.21
N ILE A 90 -6.35 9.52 28.36
CA ILE A 90 -6.73 10.49 29.39
C ILE A 90 -5.94 11.78 29.12
N ILE A 91 -6.63 12.82 28.66
CA ILE A 91 -6.07 14.17 28.53
C ILE A 91 -6.52 14.96 29.75
N ASN A 92 -5.61 15.23 30.69
CA ASN A 92 -5.88 16.12 31.81
C ASN A 92 -5.79 17.57 31.32
N MET A 93 -6.87 18.34 31.49
CA MET A 93 -6.97 19.74 31.04
C MET A 93 -6.54 20.75 32.13
N ASP A 94 -5.90 20.28 33.19
CA ASP A 94 -5.46 21.15 34.28
C ASP A 94 -4.26 21.99 33.82
N GLU A 95 -4.42 23.31 33.86
CA GLU A 95 -3.39 24.31 33.52
C GLU A 95 -2.28 24.41 34.60
N ASN A 96 -1.71 23.28 35.03
CA ASN A 96 -0.55 23.29 35.91
C ASN A 96 0.40 22.13 35.64
N ASP A 97 0.67 21.84 34.36
CA ASP A 97 1.88 21.11 33.99
C ASP A 97 3.00 22.12 33.78
N SER A 98 3.85 22.21 34.80
CA SER A 98 5.13 22.89 34.75
C SER A 98 6.05 22.07 33.84
N ASP A 99 6.11 22.42 32.56
CA ASP A 99 7.14 21.95 31.64
C ASP A 99 8.54 22.20 32.22
N SER A 100 9.35 21.14 32.33
CA SER A 100 10.80 21.24 32.48
C SER A 100 11.53 19.94 32.09
N GLU A 101 12.11 19.99 30.88
CA GLU A 101 13.45 19.50 30.45
C GLU A 101 13.79 17.98 30.61
N THR A 102 14.45 17.25 29.71
CA THR A 102 15.18 17.49 28.45
C THR A 102 15.44 16.10 27.82
N PHE A 103 15.24 15.94 26.52
CA PHE A 103 15.72 14.79 25.75
C PHE A 103 17.13 15.10 25.24
N LEU A 104 18.17 14.50 25.82
CA LEU A 104 19.51 14.26 25.24
C LEU A 104 20.47 13.74 26.32
N ASP A 105 20.65 12.43 26.42
CA ASP A 105 21.93 11.87 26.88
C ASP A 105 22.08 10.40 26.44
N GLU A 106 22.46 10.17 25.16
CA GLU A 106 23.11 8.91 24.77
C GLU A 106 23.87 9.07 23.44
N LEU A 107 24.99 9.82 23.45
CA LEU A 107 26.12 9.63 22.53
C LEU A 107 27.42 10.17 23.16
N SER A 108 27.98 9.45 24.12
CA SER A 108 29.43 9.34 24.28
C SER A 108 29.79 8.21 25.24
N GLU A 109 30.26 7.09 24.68
CA GLU A 109 31.59 6.51 24.94
C GLU A 109 31.93 5.44 23.91
#